data_AF-A0A351VFX8-F1
#
_entry.id   AF-A0A351VFX8-F1
#
_cell.length_a   1.000
_cell.length_b   1.000
_cell.length_c   1.000
_cell.angle_alpha   90.00
_cell.angle_beta   90.00
_cell.angle_gamma   90.00
#
_symmetry.space_group_name_H-M   'P 1'
#
loop_
_entity.id
_entity.type
_entity.pdbx_description
1 polymer ?
#
loop_
_entity_poly.entity_id
_entity_poly.type
_entity_poly.pdbx_seq_one_letter_code
_entity_poly.pdbx_strand_id
1 'polypeptide(L)'
;MKTTNTKLTSKKSALPSIREEASRVSYTHKPLNMDVDEWQRLLRKQFGEKQEFELCNVGNHPLFSNFRLTNPASGKTYRLAIRGDQPGDNFCSCPDFSINTLGTCKHLELALARLKKQDGAAEQFAAGHDSPFSEVYLSYGIKRELRFRPGSEAPRGFIALARRYFDLDGVLKEKQLPKIATFLKGLSR
;
A
#
# COMPACT_ATOMS: atom_id res chain seq x y z
N MET A 1 -41.58 -45.62 -20.67
CA MET A 1 -41.23 -44.25 -21.13
C MET A 1 -40.82 -43.44 -19.91
N LYS A 2 -39.57 -42.97 -19.86
CA LYS A 2 -39.04 -42.14 -18.77
C LYS A 2 -39.40 -40.68 -19.06
N THR A 3 -40.13 -40.01 -18.17
CA THR A 3 -40.27 -38.55 -18.20
C THR A 3 -39.70 -38.01 -16.90
N THR A 4 -38.44 -37.56 -17.01
CA THR A 4 -37.67 -36.84 -16.02
C THR A 4 -38.27 -35.45 -15.78
N ASN A 5 -38.57 -35.15 -14.52
CA ASN A 5 -38.92 -33.84 -14.02
C ASN A 5 -37.74 -33.33 -13.19
N THR A 6 -37.00 -32.32 -13.67
CA THR A 6 -35.92 -31.70 -12.87
C THR A 6 -35.96 -30.18 -12.98
N LYS A 7 -36.63 -29.59 -11.98
CA LYS A 7 -36.37 -28.34 -11.26
C LYS A 7 -35.41 -27.32 -11.90
N LEU A 8 -35.97 -26.15 -12.23
CA LEU A 8 -35.25 -24.89 -12.25
C LEU A 8 -34.70 -24.59 -10.84
N THR A 9 -33.37 -24.50 -10.71
CA THR A 9 -32.72 -23.98 -9.51
C THR A 9 -32.49 -22.48 -9.64
N SER A 10 -33.28 -21.70 -8.90
CA SER A 10 -33.06 -20.27 -8.67
C SER A 10 -31.74 -20.06 -7.92
N LYS A 11 -30.80 -19.34 -8.54
CA LYS A 11 -29.61 -18.80 -7.87
C LYS A 11 -30.04 -17.65 -6.94
N LYS A 12 -29.97 -17.87 -5.63
CA LYS A 12 -30.07 -16.78 -4.64
C LYS A 12 -28.72 -16.09 -4.52
N SER A 13 -28.65 -14.82 -4.92
CA SER A 13 -27.54 -13.92 -4.57
C SER A 13 -27.57 -13.65 -3.07
N ALA A 14 -26.46 -13.89 -2.37
CA ALA A 14 -26.31 -13.62 -0.95
C ALA A 14 -26.38 -12.11 -0.68
N LEU A 15 -27.18 -11.70 0.31
CA LEU A 15 -27.19 -10.32 0.80
C LEU A 15 -25.86 -10.03 1.53
N PRO A 16 -25.27 -8.83 1.35
CA PRO A 16 -24.08 -8.43 2.09
C PRO A 16 -24.36 -8.36 3.60
N SER A 17 -23.32 -8.59 4.40
CA SER A 17 -23.46 -8.60 5.87
C SER A 17 -23.64 -7.19 6.42
N ILE A 18 -24.31 -7.07 7.57
CA ILE A 18 -24.59 -5.78 8.26
C ILE A 18 -23.30 -4.96 8.53
N ARG A 19 -22.14 -5.62 8.68
CA ARG A 19 -20.83 -4.95 8.79
C ARG A 19 -20.33 -4.33 7.48
N GLU A 20 -20.64 -4.95 6.34
CA GLU A 20 -20.28 -4.41 5.02
C GLU A 20 -21.12 -3.18 4.65
N GLU A 21 -22.38 -3.12 5.05
CA GLU A 21 -23.22 -1.94 4.83
C GLU A 21 -22.79 -0.76 5.71
N ALA A 22 -22.39 -1.00 6.96
CA ALA A 22 -21.94 0.03 7.89
C ALA A 22 -20.60 0.71 7.49
N SER A 23 -19.82 0.10 6.61
CA SER A 23 -18.53 0.63 6.13
C SER A 23 -18.59 1.31 4.76
N ARG A 24 -19.76 1.30 4.11
CA ARG A 24 -19.94 1.98 2.82
C ARG A 24 -20.14 3.46 3.01
N VAL A 25 -19.22 4.25 2.47
CA VAL A 25 -19.32 5.72 2.48
C VAL A 25 -19.92 6.24 1.17
N SER A 26 -20.69 7.31 1.28
CA SER A 26 -21.28 8.00 0.12
C SER A 26 -20.17 8.57 -0.78
N TYR A 27 -20.36 8.46 -2.10
CA TYR A 27 -19.45 9.04 -3.07
C TYR A 27 -19.58 10.56 -3.18
N THR A 28 -20.79 11.08 -2.96
CA THR A 28 -21.15 12.46 -3.25
C THR A 28 -21.18 13.36 -2.03
N HIS A 29 -21.28 12.79 -0.82
CA HIS A 29 -21.42 13.55 0.41
C HIS A 29 -20.49 13.02 1.49
N LYS A 30 -19.69 13.91 2.07
CA LYS A 30 -18.86 13.60 3.23
C LYS A 30 -19.76 13.40 4.45
N PRO A 31 -19.63 12.29 5.21
CA PRO A 31 -20.30 12.16 6.48
C PRO A 31 -19.95 13.32 7.45
N LEU A 32 -20.92 13.75 8.26
CA LEU A 32 -20.73 14.87 9.20
C LEU A 32 -19.63 14.58 10.23
N ASN A 33 -19.57 13.35 10.73
CA ASN A 33 -18.64 12.91 11.79
C ASN A 33 -17.36 12.26 11.24
N MET A 34 -16.89 12.68 10.07
CA MET A 34 -15.72 12.07 9.41
C MET A 34 -14.81 13.15 8.83
N ASP A 35 -13.51 12.96 8.99
CA ASP A 35 -12.52 13.82 8.36
C ASP A 35 -12.50 13.64 6.83
N VAL A 36 -12.06 14.67 6.09
CA VAL A 36 -11.99 14.62 4.63
C VAL A 36 -11.02 13.53 4.16
N ASP A 37 -9.84 13.42 4.78
CA ASP A 37 -8.84 12.44 4.38
C ASP A 37 -9.30 11.03 4.70
N GLU A 38 -9.94 10.83 5.85
CA GLU A 38 -10.56 9.56 6.24
C GLU A 38 -11.61 9.13 5.21
N TRP A 39 -12.52 10.03 4.85
CA TRP A 39 -13.54 9.77 3.83
C TRP A 39 -12.92 9.43 2.47
N GLN A 40 -11.90 10.17 2.05
CA GLN A 40 -11.21 9.95 0.78
C GLN A 40 -10.41 8.64 0.73
N ARG A 41 -9.85 8.19 1.86
CA ARG A 41 -9.20 6.87 2.00
C ARG A 41 -10.23 5.75 1.90
N LEU A 42 -11.35 5.87 2.62
CA LEU A 42 -12.43 4.89 2.57
C LEU A 42 -13.03 4.74 1.16
N LEU A 43 -13.19 5.84 0.42
CA LEU A 43 -13.61 5.79 -0.98
C LEU A 43 -12.60 5.00 -1.83
N ARG A 44 -11.30 5.27 -1.70
CA ARG A 44 -10.25 4.53 -2.44
C ARG A 44 -10.26 3.05 -2.10
N LYS A 45 -10.51 2.70 -0.84
CA LYS A 45 -10.68 1.31 -0.41
C LYS A 45 -11.88 0.65 -1.08
N GLN A 46 -13.05 1.26 -0.93
CA GLN A 46 -14.31 0.78 -1.51
C GLN A 46 -14.25 0.61 -3.03
N PHE A 47 -13.60 1.54 -3.76
CA PHE A 47 -13.45 1.44 -5.20
C PHE A 47 -12.34 0.47 -5.61
N GLY A 48 -11.21 0.50 -4.91
CA GLY A 48 -10.06 -0.35 -5.15
C GLY A 48 -10.42 -1.83 -5.08
N GLU A 49 -11.12 -2.24 -4.02
CA GLU A 49 -11.55 -3.63 -3.81
C GLU A 49 -12.42 -4.21 -4.94
N LYS A 50 -13.08 -3.35 -5.73
CA LYS A 50 -13.96 -3.73 -6.85
C LYS A 50 -13.25 -3.75 -8.21
N GLN A 51 -11.97 -3.39 -8.28
CA GLN A 51 -11.26 -3.34 -9.56
C GLN A 51 -10.78 -4.73 -9.99
N GLU A 52 -10.86 -5.01 -11.27
CA GLU A 52 -10.36 -6.24 -11.91
C GLU A 52 -8.93 -6.05 -12.42
N PHE A 53 -8.02 -5.53 -11.57
CA PHE A 53 -6.61 -5.40 -11.94
C PHE A 53 -5.87 -6.72 -11.79
N GLU A 54 -4.83 -6.93 -12.58
CA GLU A 54 -3.92 -8.07 -12.44
C GLU A 54 -2.77 -7.67 -11.52
N LEU A 55 -2.53 -8.43 -10.45
CA LEU A 55 -1.44 -8.18 -9.50
C LEU A 55 -0.41 -9.31 -9.62
N CYS A 56 0.81 -8.95 -10.00
CA CYS A 56 1.92 -9.89 -10.17
C CYS A 56 3.05 -9.53 -9.21
N ASN A 57 3.48 -10.49 -8.38
CA ASN A 57 4.63 -10.33 -7.50
C ASN A 57 5.92 -10.45 -8.34
N VAL A 58 6.81 -9.47 -8.23
CA VAL A 58 8.09 -9.43 -8.97
C VAL A 58 9.30 -9.43 -8.02
N GLY A 59 9.08 -9.65 -6.72
CA GLY A 59 10.13 -9.85 -5.73
C GLY A 59 9.98 -11.21 -5.04
N ASN A 60 10.74 -11.39 -3.95
CA ASN A 60 10.93 -12.71 -3.33
C ASN A 60 10.02 -12.97 -2.13
N HIS A 61 9.49 -11.92 -1.49
CA HIS A 61 8.62 -12.07 -0.33
C HIS A 61 7.14 -12.20 -0.78
N PRO A 62 6.30 -13.04 -0.16
CA PRO A 62 4.90 -13.18 -0.57
C PRO A 62 4.07 -11.90 -0.37
N LEU A 63 4.27 -11.19 0.74
CA LEU A 63 3.57 -9.95 1.09
C LEU A 63 4.41 -8.67 0.90
N PHE A 64 5.49 -8.52 1.67
CA PHE A 64 6.37 -7.35 1.67
C PHE A 64 7.31 -7.31 0.47
N SER A 65 6.75 -7.10 -0.72
CA SER A 65 7.46 -7.23 -1.98
C SER A 65 7.23 -6.07 -2.93
N ASN A 66 7.85 -6.15 -4.09
CA ASN A 66 7.55 -5.30 -5.23
C ASN A 66 6.55 -6.03 -6.12
N PHE A 67 5.55 -5.30 -6.59
CA PHE A 67 4.50 -5.84 -7.45
C PHE A 67 4.36 -5.01 -8.71
N ARG A 68 3.86 -5.66 -9.75
CA ARG A 68 3.37 -5.06 -10.98
C ARG A 68 1.85 -5.19 -10.97
N LEU A 69 1.17 -4.07 -11.13
CA LEU A 69 -0.29 -4.03 -11.19
C LEU A 69 -0.73 -3.53 -12.57
N THR A 70 -1.46 -4.35 -13.31
CA THR A 70 -1.90 -4.06 -14.68
C THR A 70 -3.40 -3.89 -14.72
N ASN A 71 -3.88 -2.84 -15.39
CA ASN A 71 -5.29 -2.69 -15.71
C ASN A 71 -5.56 -3.30 -17.10
N PRO A 72 -6.21 -4.49 -17.19
CA PRO A 72 -6.41 -5.18 -18.47
C PRO A 72 -7.25 -4.36 -19.46
N ALA A 73 -8.18 -3.54 -18.97
CA ALA A 73 -9.03 -2.70 -19.83
C ALA A 73 -8.26 -1.55 -20.52
N SER A 74 -7.12 -1.12 -19.97
CA SER A 74 -6.34 0.01 -20.51
C SER A 74 -4.91 -0.35 -20.92
N GLY A 75 -4.45 -1.56 -20.59
CA GLY A 75 -3.04 -1.99 -20.74
C GLY A 75 -2.05 -1.29 -19.80
N LYS A 76 -2.46 -0.29 -19.02
CA LYS A 76 -1.56 0.46 -18.14
C LYS A 76 -1.05 -0.40 -17.00
N THR A 77 0.25 -0.28 -16.75
CA THR A 77 0.96 -1.02 -15.71
C THR A 77 1.60 -0.05 -14.70
N TYR A 78 1.44 -0.33 -13.41
CA TYR A 78 1.99 0.45 -12.31
C TYR A 78 2.90 -0.43 -11.44
N ARG A 79 3.96 0.18 -10.89
CA ARG A 79 4.85 -0.46 -9.92
C ARG A 79 4.34 -0.17 -8.51
N LEU A 80 4.27 -1.19 -7.68
CA LEU A 80 3.90 -1.10 -6.27
C LEU A 80 5.04 -1.64 -5.41
N ALA A 81 5.23 -1.04 -4.23
CA ALA A 81 6.06 -1.61 -3.17
C ALA A 81 5.21 -1.71 -1.91
N ILE A 82 5.06 -2.94 -1.38
CA ILE A 82 4.31 -3.22 -0.15
C ILE A 82 5.30 -3.43 0.98
N ARG A 83 5.20 -2.66 2.05
CA ARG A 83 6.10 -2.65 3.21
C ARG A 83 5.34 -2.61 4.54
N GLY A 84 4.02 -2.63 4.48
CA GLY A 84 3.14 -2.55 5.64
C GLY A 84 1.69 -2.48 5.18
N ASP A 85 0.77 -2.30 6.11
CA ASP A 85 -0.66 -2.26 5.81
C ASP A 85 -1.33 -0.92 6.19
N GLN A 86 -0.53 0.04 6.65
CA GLN A 86 -0.98 1.39 6.93
C GLN A 86 -0.72 2.31 5.74
N PRO A 87 -1.51 3.40 5.62
CA PRO A 87 -1.21 4.41 4.64
C PRO A 87 0.15 5.07 4.88
N GLY A 88 0.91 5.28 3.81
CA GLY A 88 2.27 5.82 3.87
C GLY A 88 3.37 4.77 4.00
N ASP A 89 3.04 3.51 4.35
CA ASP A 89 4.01 2.42 4.34
C ASP A 89 4.46 2.04 2.93
N ASN A 90 3.51 2.18 2.00
CA ASN A 90 3.55 1.58 0.68
C ASN A 90 3.77 2.64 -0.41
N PHE A 91 4.23 2.20 -1.58
CA PHE A 91 4.42 3.06 -2.74
C PHE A 91 3.62 2.55 -3.94
N CYS A 92 3.07 3.48 -4.74
CA CYS A 92 2.51 3.19 -6.05
C CYS A 92 2.97 4.21 -7.09
N SER A 93 3.33 3.77 -8.29
CA SER A 93 3.76 4.65 -9.37
C SER A 93 2.60 5.30 -10.15
N CYS A 94 1.37 5.24 -9.65
CA CYS A 94 0.23 5.84 -10.35
C CYS A 94 0.16 7.36 -10.13
N PRO A 95 -0.42 8.13 -11.08
CA PRO A 95 -0.53 9.58 -10.94
C PRO A 95 -1.33 10.05 -9.73
N ASP A 96 -2.37 9.32 -9.31
CA ASP A 96 -3.14 9.66 -8.10
C ASP A 96 -2.24 9.64 -6.86
N PHE A 97 -1.44 8.59 -6.68
CA PHE A 97 -0.56 8.44 -5.52
C PHE A 97 0.52 9.53 -5.45
N SER A 98 1.07 9.96 -6.60
CA SER A 98 2.15 10.93 -6.61
C SER A 98 1.71 12.35 -6.24
N ILE A 99 0.42 12.67 -6.41
CA ILE A 99 -0.12 14.01 -6.15
C ILE A 99 -1.02 14.06 -4.92
N ASN A 100 -1.60 12.93 -4.48
CA ASN A 100 -2.42 12.91 -3.28
C ASN A 100 -1.55 12.90 -2.01
N THR A 101 -2.11 13.39 -0.91
CA THR A 101 -1.47 13.45 0.42
C THR A 101 -1.96 12.32 1.33
N LEU A 102 -2.66 11.33 0.78
CA LEU A 102 -3.34 10.29 1.53
C LEU A 102 -2.44 9.08 1.79
N GLY A 103 -1.24 9.00 1.22
CA GLY A 103 -0.36 7.83 1.40
C GLY A 103 -0.99 6.51 0.91
N THR A 104 -2.05 6.58 0.10
CA THR A 104 -2.70 5.43 -0.52
C THR A 104 -3.35 5.81 -1.85
N CYS A 105 -3.72 4.82 -2.66
CA CYS A 105 -4.49 4.97 -3.88
C CYS A 105 -5.33 3.71 -4.11
N LYS A 106 -6.26 3.77 -5.07
CA LYS A 106 -7.10 2.60 -5.39
C LYS A 106 -6.30 1.33 -5.73
N HIS A 107 -5.09 1.46 -6.28
CA HIS A 107 -4.24 0.32 -6.63
C HIS A 107 -3.62 -0.33 -5.39
N LEU A 108 -3.20 0.48 -4.41
CA LEU A 108 -2.67 -0.03 -3.14
C LEU A 108 -3.77 -0.69 -2.33
N GLU A 109 -4.95 -0.07 -2.25
CA GLU A 109 -6.09 -0.65 -1.54
C GLU A 109 -6.52 -1.99 -2.14
N LEU A 110 -6.57 -2.11 -3.48
CA LEU A 110 -6.79 -3.40 -4.14
C LEU A 110 -5.71 -4.42 -3.76
N ALA A 111 -4.44 -4.02 -3.82
CA ALA A 111 -3.34 -4.94 -3.59
C ALA A 111 -3.37 -5.45 -2.13
N LEU A 112 -3.50 -4.55 -1.17
CA LEU A 112 -3.62 -4.87 0.25
C LEU A 112 -4.83 -5.77 0.53
N ALA A 113 -5.98 -5.48 -0.07
CA ALA A 113 -7.18 -6.32 0.09
C ALA A 113 -7.00 -7.75 -0.43
N ARG A 114 -6.18 -7.96 -1.47
CA ARG A 114 -5.85 -9.31 -1.97
C ARG A 114 -4.77 -9.99 -1.11
N LEU A 115 -3.73 -9.25 -0.74
CA LEU A 115 -2.63 -9.78 0.07
C LEU A 115 -3.10 -10.19 1.47
N LYS A 116 -4.01 -9.42 2.08
CA LYS A 116 -4.61 -9.73 3.40
C LYS A 116 -5.47 -11.00 3.42
N LYS A 117 -5.81 -11.57 2.26
CA LYS A 117 -6.56 -12.83 2.15
C LYS A 117 -5.66 -14.06 2.09
N GLN A 118 -4.33 -13.88 2.00
CA GLN A 118 -3.40 -15.01 2.03
C GLN A 118 -3.30 -15.58 3.45
N ASP A 119 -3.06 -16.89 3.55
CA ASP A 119 -2.86 -17.56 4.83
C ASP A 119 -1.62 -16.98 5.55
N GLY A 120 -1.75 -16.67 6.84
CA GLY A 120 -0.68 -16.08 7.64
C GLY A 120 -0.44 -14.58 7.40
N ALA A 121 -1.23 -13.92 6.54
CA ALA A 121 -1.00 -12.52 6.21
C ALA A 121 -1.26 -11.58 7.37
N ALA A 122 -2.27 -11.85 8.21
CA ALA A 122 -2.59 -11.03 9.37
C ALA A 122 -1.42 -11.01 10.36
N GLU A 123 -0.85 -12.18 10.67
CA GLU A 123 0.29 -12.34 11.55
C GLU A 123 1.54 -11.66 10.99
N GLN A 124 1.80 -11.80 9.68
CA GLN A 124 2.95 -11.15 9.05
C GLN A 124 2.83 -9.63 9.02
N PHE A 125 1.65 -9.08 8.71
CA PHE A 125 1.43 -7.63 8.78
C PHE A 125 1.57 -7.10 10.21
N ALA A 126 1.10 -7.85 11.22
CA ALA A 126 1.26 -7.48 12.63
C ALA A 126 2.72 -7.56 13.10
N ALA A 127 3.49 -8.54 12.62
CA ALA A 127 4.92 -8.64 12.89
C ALA A 127 5.72 -7.49 12.23
N GLY A 128 5.18 -6.93 11.15
CA GLY A 128 5.79 -5.83 10.41
C GLY A 128 6.82 -6.31 9.39
N HIS A 129 7.23 -5.38 8.52
CA HIS A 129 8.22 -5.67 7.50
C HIS A 129 9.64 -5.52 8.06
N ASP A 130 10.33 -6.65 8.18
CA ASP A 130 11.78 -6.69 8.44
C ASP A 130 12.53 -6.88 7.11
N SER A 131 13.16 -5.80 6.61
CA SER A 131 13.90 -5.84 5.35
C SER A 131 15.38 -6.10 5.62
N PRO A 132 16.06 -7.01 4.91
CA PRO A 132 17.50 -7.21 5.09
C PRO A 132 18.29 -5.98 4.62
N PHE A 133 17.76 -5.21 3.66
CA PHE A 133 18.41 -4.01 3.14
C PHE A 133 17.84 -2.73 3.74
N SER A 134 18.68 -1.70 3.81
CA SER A 134 18.22 -0.35 4.16
C SER A 134 17.69 0.37 2.92
N GLU A 135 16.71 1.25 3.10
CA GLU A 135 16.16 2.03 2.00
C GLU A 135 16.04 3.52 2.36
N VAL A 136 16.27 4.35 1.35
CA VAL A 136 15.89 5.76 1.36
C VAL A 136 14.70 5.90 0.42
N TYR A 137 13.58 6.40 0.93
CA TYR A 137 12.33 6.49 0.19
C TYR A 137 11.66 7.85 0.36
N LEU A 138 10.81 8.22 -0.60
CA LEU A 138 9.99 9.42 -0.49
C LEU A 138 8.66 9.04 0.15
N SER A 139 8.37 9.62 1.32
CA SER A 139 7.07 9.51 1.95
C SER A 139 6.13 10.58 1.39
N TYR A 140 4.93 10.15 1.03
CA TYR A 140 3.88 10.98 0.46
C TYR A 140 2.84 11.22 1.55
N GLY A 141 2.77 12.45 2.03
CA GLY A 141 1.81 12.95 3.01
C GLY A 141 1.53 14.43 2.76
N ILE A 142 1.08 15.17 3.77
CA ILE A 142 0.87 16.63 3.70
C ILE A 142 2.15 17.34 3.19
N LYS A 143 3.30 16.87 3.66
CA LYS A 143 4.62 17.25 3.15
C LYS A 143 5.28 16.01 2.54
N ARG A 144 6.02 16.22 1.44
CA ARG A 144 6.91 15.19 0.88
C ARG A 144 8.20 15.17 1.69
N GLU A 145 8.54 14.01 2.20
CA GLU A 145 9.66 13.83 3.11
C GLU A 145 10.55 12.69 2.64
N LEU A 146 11.86 12.94 2.56
CA LEU A 146 12.81 11.87 2.33
C LEU A 146 13.03 11.14 3.65
N ARG A 147 12.80 9.84 3.66
CA ARG A 147 12.90 9.00 4.84
C ARG A 147 13.94 7.90 4.67
N PHE A 148 14.52 7.47 5.78
CA PHE A 148 15.44 6.35 5.86
C PHE A 148 14.85 5.25 6.74
N ARG A 149 14.77 4.04 6.20
CA ARG A 149 14.40 2.84 6.94
C ARG A 149 15.64 1.93 7.02
N PRO A 150 16.17 1.67 8.23
CA PRO A 150 17.28 0.75 8.37
C PRO A 150 16.80 -0.69 8.10
N GLY A 151 17.62 -1.45 7.38
CA GLY A 151 17.43 -2.89 7.25
C GLY A 151 18.02 -3.63 8.45
N SER A 152 17.60 -4.87 8.68
CA SER A 152 18.13 -5.73 9.74
C SER A 152 19.61 -6.06 9.57
N GLU A 153 20.12 -6.11 8.34
CA GLU A 153 21.54 -6.37 8.06
C GLU A 153 22.39 -5.09 7.95
N ALA A 154 21.81 -3.92 8.27
CA ALA A 154 22.52 -2.65 8.14
C ALA A 154 23.74 -2.56 9.07
N PRO A 155 24.95 -2.30 8.55
CA PRO A 155 26.14 -2.18 9.38
C PRO A 155 26.00 -1.07 10.43
N ARG A 156 26.46 -1.31 11.67
CA ARG A 156 26.34 -0.33 12.77
C ARG A 156 26.95 1.04 12.42
N GLY A 157 28.10 1.05 11.73
CA GLY A 157 28.73 2.28 11.26
C GLY A 157 27.87 3.04 10.25
N PHE A 158 27.13 2.32 9.41
CA PHE A 158 26.19 2.92 8.46
C PHE A 158 24.95 3.50 9.16
N ILE A 159 24.39 2.81 10.17
CA ILE A 159 23.33 3.37 11.01
C ILE A 159 23.77 4.65 11.73
N ALA A 160 25.00 4.66 12.27
CA ALA A 160 25.57 5.85 12.89
C ALA A 160 25.73 7.01 11.88
N LEU A 161 26.15 6.72 10.65
CA LEU A 161 26.20 7.69 9.55
C LEU A 161 24.80 8.24 9.25
N ALA A 162 23.81 7.38 9.09
CA ALA A 162 22.43 7.74 8.76
C ALA A 162 21.82 8.68 9.81
N ARG A 163 22.08 8.45 11.10
CA ARG A 163 21.64 9.33 12.21
C ARG A 163 22.18 10.76 12.13
N ARG A 164 23.22 11.03 11.34
CA ARG A 164 23.69 12.41 11.07
C ARG A 164 22.81 13.14 10.07
N TYR A 165 22.18 12.40 9.17
CA TYR A 165 21.31 12.90 8.10
C TYR A 165 19.84 12.89 8.49
N PHE A 166 19.38 11.78 9.07
CA PHE A 166 17.98 11.53 9.44
C PHE A 166 17.78 11.69 10.95
N ASP A 167 16.59 12.08 11.36
CA ASP A 167 16.18 12.13 12.77
C ASP A 167 15.73 10.74 13.28
N LEU A 168 15.14 10.71 14.48
CA LEU A 168 14.71 9.47 15.13
C LEU A 168 13.52 8.82 14.43
N ASP A 169 12.68 9.61 13.76
CA ASP A 169 11.54 9.15 12.96
C ASP A 169 11.97 8.76 11.53
N GLY A 170 13.29 8.83 11.27
CA GLY A 170 13.89 8.52 9.99
C GLY A 170 13.66 9.60 8.94
N VAL A 171 13.23 10.81 9.30
CA VAL A 171 13.01 11.92 8.36
C VAL A 171 14.31 12.69 8.13
N LEU A 172 14.58 13.06 6.87
CA LEU A 172 15.77 13.84 6.52
C LEU A 172 15.72 15.20 7.20
N LYS A 173 16.75 15.51 7.99
CA LYS A 173 16.89 16.82 8.63
C LYS A 173 17.04 17.88 7.55
N GLU A 174 16.26 18.96 7.65
CA GLU A 174 16.22 20.03 6.64
C GLU A 174 17.62 20.61 6.33
N LYS A 175 18.44 20.84 7.37
CA LYS A 175 19.83 21.30 7.22
C LYS A 175 20.75 20.36 6.43
N GLN A 176 20.34 19.10 6.25
CA GLN A 176 21.10 18.08 5.53
C GLN A 176 20.63 17.89 4.09
N LEU A 177 19.53 18.55 3.68
CA LEU A 177 19.01 18.49 2.32
C LEU A 177 20.07 18.82 1.25
N PRO A 178 20.92 19.85 1.40
CA PRO A 178 21.96 20.13 0.40
C PRO A 178 23.06 19.05 0.32
N LYS A 179 23.18 18.21 1.36
CA LYS A 179 24.24 17.19 1.50
C LYS A 179 23.74 15.78 1.23
N ILE A 180 22.46 15.60 0.89
CA ILE A 180 21.87 14.27 0.72
C ILE A 180 22.54 13.47 -0.40
N ALA A 181 22.95 14.13 -1.50
CA ALA A 181 23.66 13.47 -2.59
C ALA A 181 24.97 12.82 -2.11
N THR A 182 25.65 13.43 -1.13
CA THR A 182 26.87 12.86 -0.52
C THR A 182 26.56 11.61 0.29
N PHE A 183 25.45 11.61 1.04
CA PHE A 183 24.98 10.41 1.74
C PHE A 183 24.64 9.29 0.75
N LEU A 184 23.89 9.60 -0.32
CA LEU A 184 23.49 8.61 -1.33
C LEU A 184 24.69 7.99 -2.07
N LYS A 185 25.72 8.78 -2.38
CA LYS A 185 26.99 8.26 -2.94
C LYS A 185 27.71 7.29 -2.00
N GLY A 186 27.47 7.40 -0.69
CA GLY A 186 27.96 6.46 0.31
C GLY A 186 27.20 5.13 0.36
N LEU A 187 26.00 5.04 -0.25
CA LEU A 187 25.18 3.83 -0.31
C LEU A 187 25.59 2.86 -1.43
N SER A 188 26.21 3.37 -2.48
CA SER A 188 26.55 2.61 -3.69
C SER A 188 27.90 1.88 -3.59
N ARG A 189 28.34 1.53 -2.37
CA ARG A 189 29.60 0.83 -2.11
C ARG A 189 29.36 -0.42 -1.30
#